data_AF-A0A660V2S6-F1
#
_entry.id   AF-A0A660V2S6-F1
#
_cell.length_a   1.000
_cell.length_b   1.000
_cell.length_c   1.000
_cell.angle_alpha   90.00
_cell.angle_beta   90.00
_cell.angle_gamma   90.00
#
_symmetry.space_group_name_H-M   'P 1'
#
loop_
_entity.id
_entity.type
_entity.pdbx_description
1 polymer ?
#
loop_
_entity_poly.entity_id
_entity_poly.type
_entity_poly.pdbx_seq_one_letter_code
_entity_poly.pdbx_strand_id
1 'polypeptide(L)'
;MLRSIWTLGFLKKLVYLLAVLCFVVLSITGFGPWLVFQKRLAGYWAMAHVTFAPVFALCMAALAVMCADNHRFDKSDWNFLSRIFRRSTLDEGPVSNGSVLVMKVCFWLICGLAIPLILSIALSMFPLFGTAGQKFLFQLHRYSTLLFALAAIVYVYLVAITQVKKHN
;
A
#
# COMPACT_ATOMS: atom_id res chain seq x y z
N MET A 1 17.12 -24.86 11.76
CA MET A 1 17.13 -23.71 10.83
C MET A 1 16.00 -23.75 9.80
N LEU A 2 15.74 -24.89 9.13
CA LEU A 2 14.68 -25.07 8.11
C LEU A 2 13.24 -24.72 8.57
N ARG A 3 12.89 -25.02 9.82
CA ARG A 3 11.54 -24.76 10.37
C ARG A 3 11.20 -23.26 10.46
N SER A 4 12.20 -22.41 10.74
CA SER A 4 12.05 -20.95 10.86
C SER A 4 11.74 -20.28 9.50
N ILE A 5 12.41 -20.74 8.44
CA ILE A 5 12.23 -20.21 7.08
C ILE A 5 10.81 -20.51 6.56
N TRP A 6 10.31 -21.71 6.84
CA TRP A 6 8.97 -22.13 6.44
C TRP A 6 7.87 -21.36 7.19
N THR A 7 8.03 -21.19 8.51
CA THR A 7 7.10 -20.38 9.31
C THR A 7 7.09 -18.92 8.88
N LEU A 8 8.24 -18.34 8.51
CA LEU A 8 8.32 -16.96 8.03
C LEU A 8 7.56 -16.77 6.71
N GLY A 9 7.70 -17.73 5.78
CA GLY A 9 6.98 -17.71 4.50
C GLY A 9 5.46 -17.86 4.67
N PHE A 10 5.02 -18.76 5.54
CA PHE A 10 3.60 -18.94 5.85
C PHE A 10 3.01 -17.71 6.56
N LEU A 11 3.70 -17.20 7.58
CA LEU A 11 3.29 -15.99 8.31
C LEU A 11 3.18 -14.80 7.36
N LYS A 12 4.15 -14.60 6.47
CA LYS A 12 4.11 -13.53 5.46
C LYS A 12 2.86 -13.60 4.60
N LYS A 13 2.49 -14.80 4.13
CA LYS A 13 1.26 -14.99 3.33
C LYS A 13 0.01 -14.70 4.14
N LEU A 14 -0.04 -15.15 5.39
CA LEU A 14 -1.19 -14.91 6.27
C LEU A 14 -1.37 -13.41 6.56
N VAL A 15 -0.29 -12.71 6.92
CA VAL A 15 -0.31 -11.27 7.15
C VAL A 15 -0.68 -10.52 5.88
N TYR A 16 -0.19 -10.96 4.71
CA TYR A 16 -0.56 -10.37 3.43
C TYR A 16 -2.04 -10.53 3.11
N LEU A 17 -2.61 -11.73 3.29
CA LEU A 17 -4.05 -11.97 3.09
C LEU A 17 -4.90 -11.14 4.06
N LEU A 18 -4.49 -11.07 5.33
CA LEU A 18 -5.17 -10.24 6.32
C LEU A 18 -5.10 -8.75 5.95
N ALA A 19 -3.94 -8.26 5.50
CA ALA A 19 -3.79 -6.88 5.04
C ALA A 19 -4.70 -6.57 3.85
N VAL A 20 -4.79 -7.46 2.86
CA VAL A 20 -5.67 -7.31 1.70
C VAL A 20 -7.14 -7.31 2.14
N LEU A 21 -7.54 -8.21 3.03
CA LEU A 21 -8.90 -8.25 3.57
C LEU A 21 -9.24 -6.94 4.28
N CYS A 22 -8.38 -6.47 5.18
CA CYS A 22 -8.59 -5.20 5.88
C CYS A 22 -8.61 -4.01 4.90
N PHE A 23 -7.74 -3.99 3.89
CA PHE A 23 -7.73 -2.96 2.85
C PHE A 23 -9.05 -2.89 2.09
N VAL A 24 -9.62 -4.04 1.70
CA VAL A 24 -10.92 -4.11 1.03
C VAL A 24 -12.02 -3.58 1.93
N VAL A 25 -12.08 -4.01 3.20
CA VAL A 25 -13.07 -3.51 4.18
C VAL A 25 -12.94 -2.00 4.39
N LEU A 26 -11.71 -1.49 4.57
CA LEU A 26 -11.46 -0.06 4.77
C LEU A 26 -11.78 0.77 3.53
N SER A 27 -11.52 0.23 2.34
CA SER A 27 -11.86 0.89 1.08
C SER A 27 -13.38 0.96 0.89
N ILE A 28 -14.09 -0.15 1.10
CA ILE A 28 -15.56 -0.18 0.99
C ILE A 28 -16.18 0.75 2.04
N THR A 29 -15.71 0.71 3.27
CA THR A 29 -16.27 1.54 4.36
C THR A 29 -15.90 3.01 4.22
N GLY A 30 -14.68 3.34 3.79
CA GLY A 30 -14.21 4.72 3.63
C GLY A 30 -14.77 5.41 2.39
N PHE A 31 -14.87 4.71 1.26
CA PHE A 31 -15.35 5.26 0.00
C PHE A 31 -16.87 5.06 -0.21
N GLY A 32 -17.45 3.97 0.28
CA GLY A 32 -18.85 3.60 0.01
C GLY A 32 -19.88 4.67 0.42
N PRO A 33 -19.89 5.14 1.68
CA PRO A 33 -20.82 6.18 2.13
C PRO A 33 -20.70 7.49 1.34
N TRP A 34 -19.49 7.83 0.90
CA TRP A 34 -19.24 9.02 0.09
C TRP A 34 -19.74 8.85 -1.35
N LEU A 35 -19.41 7.74 -2.02
CA LEU A 35 -19.81 7.48 -3.41
C LEU A 35 -21.32 7.21 -3.57
N VAL A 36 -21.92 6.42 -2.67
CA VAL A 36 -23.30 5.94 -2.82
C VAL A 36 -24.30 6.89 -2.17
N PHE A 37 -23.98 7.44 -1.00
CA PHE A 37 -24.96 8.18 -0.19
C PHE A 37 -24.64 9.68 -0.05
N GLN A 38 -23.50 10.16 -0.55
CA GLN A 38 -23.00 11.54 -0.36
C GLN A 38 -23.01 11.98 1.12
N LYS A 39 -22.95 11.02 2.04
CA LYS A 39 -23.00 11.24 3.50
C LYS A 39 -21.60 11.09 4.09
N ARG A 40 -21.37 11.78 5.21
CA ARG A 40 -20.15 11.55 6.01
C ARG A 40 -20.22 10.16 6.64
N LEU A 41 -19.05 9.55 6.80
CA LEU A 41 -18.88 8.27 7.50
C LEU A 41 -19.52 8.35 8.90
N ALA A 42 -20.56 7.57 9.15
CA ALA A 42 -21.32 7.59 10.40
C ALA A 42 -21.93 6.22 10.72
N GLY A 43 -22.30 6.01 11.99
CA GLY A 43 -22.95 4.79 12.45
C GLY A 43 -22.10 3.53 12.26
N TYR A 44 -22.73 2.44 11.83
CA TYR A 44 -22.08 1.14 11.65
C TYR A 44 -20.90 1.16 10.66
N TRP A 45 -20.95 2.00 9.62
CA TRP A 45 -19.85 2.19 8.67
C TRP A 45 -18.59 2.73 9.35
N ALA A 46 -18.77 3.72 10.24
CA ALA A 46 -17.67 4.29 11.01
C ALA A 46 -17.11 3.31 12.03
N MET A 47 -17.97 2.55 12.71
CA MET A 47 -17.55 1.51 13.64
C MET A 47 -16.66 0.47 12.96
N ALA A 48 -17.10 -0.07 11.82
CA ALA A 48 -16.31 -1.03 11.05
C ALA A 48 -14.97 -0.42 10.59
N HIS A 49 -15.00 0.79 10.03
CA HIS A 49 -13.77 1.45 9.56
C HIS A 49 -12.73 1.62 10.67
N VAL A 50 -13.16 2.11 11.84
CA VAL A 50 -12.26 2.36 12.98
C VAL A 50 -11.75 1.04 13.59
N THR A 51 -12.55 -0.04 13.59
CA THR A 51 -12.11 -1.34 14.10
C THR A 51 -11.05 -2.01 13.22
N PHE A 52 -11.20 -1.94 11.88
CA PHE A 52 -10.25 -2.58 10.96
C PHE A 52 -8.99 -1.74 10.70
N ALA A 53 -9.04 -0.42 10.90
CA ALA A 53 -7.91 0.49 10.72
C ALA A 53 -6.64 0.09 11.52
N PRO A 54 -6.68 -0.19 12.83
CA PRO A 54 -5.49 -0.58 13.59
C PRO A 54 -4.95 -1.95 13.16
N VAL A 55 -5.83 -2.90 12.83
CA VAL A 55 -5.40 -4.23 12.32
C VAL A 55 -4.64 -4.06 11.01
N PHE A 56 -5.16 -3.24 10.10
CA PHE A 56 -4.47 -2.90 8.86
C PHE A 56 -3.12 -2.22 9.10
N ALA A 57 -3.06 -1.25 10.02
CA ALA A 57 -1.83 -0.54 10.37
C ALA A 57 -0.73 -1.49 10.87
N LEU A 58 -1.08 -2.44 11.75
CA LEU A 58 -0.15 -3.46 12.23
C LEU A 58 0.32 -4.40 11.12
N CYS A 59 -0.60 -4.83 10.25
CA CYS A 59 -0.23 -5.66 9.11
C CYS A 59 0.71 -4.93 8.14
N MET A 60 0.46 -3.64 7.88
CA MET A 60 1.32 -2.81 7.06
C MET A 60 2.72 -2.66 7.65
N ALA A 61 2.83 -2.43 8.96
CA ALA A 61 4.12 -2.36 9.64
C ALA A 61 4.88 -3.69 9.54
N ALA A 62 4.20 -4.81 9.78
CA ALA A 62 4.78 -6.15 9.67
C ALA A 62 5.25 -6.45 8.24
N LEU A 63 4.42 -6.17 7.23
CA LEU A 63 4.77 -6.38 5.82
C LEU A 63 5.93 -5.48 5.38
N ALA A 64 5.99 -4.24 5.84
CA ALA A 64 7.09 -3.33 5.55
C ALA A 64 8.42 -3.94 6.01
N VAL A 65 8.49 -4.44 7.25
CA VAL A 65 9.70 -5.08 7.79
C VAL A 65 10.02 -6.39 7.08
N MET A 66 9.02 -7.28 6.89
CA MET A 66 9.22 -8.60 6.28
C MET A 66 9.55 -8.55 4.77
N CYS A 67 9.22 -7.44 4.09
CA CYS A 67 9.40 -7.30 2.65
C CYS A 67 10.45 -6.25 2.26
N ALA A 68 11.02 -5.51 3.21
CA ALA A 68 12.00 -4.46 2.95
C ALA A 68 13.22 -5.00 2.19
N ASP A 69 13.78 -6.13 2.62
CA ASP A 69 14.97 -6.70 1.98
C ASP A 69 14.70 -7.14 0.53
N ASN A 70 13.55 -7.77 0.29
CA ASN A 70 13.15 -8.19 -1.06
C ASN A 70 12.88 -7.03 -2.03
N HIS A 71 12.57 -5.83 -1.52
CA HIS A 71 12.30 -4.63 -2.33
C HIS A 71 13.46 -3.62 -2.29
N ARG A 72 14.66 -4.07 -1.91
CA ARG A 72 15.85 -3.23 -1.97
C ARG A 72 16.22 -2.94 -3.43
N PHE A 73 16.55 -1.68 -3.70
CA PHE A 73 17.07 -1.28 -5.00
C PHE A 73 18.49 -1.83 -5.19
N ASP A 74 18.75 -2.39 -6.35
CA ASP A 74 20.05 -2.94 -6.75
C ASP A 74 20.61 -2.19 -7.96
N LYS A 75 21.89 -2.42 -8.29
CA LYS A 75 22.58 -1.83 -9.45
C LYS A 75 21.84 -2.13 -10.76
N SER A 76 21.18 -3.28 -10.86
CA SER A 76 20.34 -3.65 -12.00
C SER A 76 19.17 -2.67 -12.22
N ASP A 77 18.54 -2.19 -11.14
CA ASP A 77 17.44 -1.21 -11.21
C ASP A 77 17.94 0.16 -11.68
N TRP A 78 19.11 0.60 -11.20
CA TRP A 78 19.73 1.86 -11.61
C TRP A 78 20.20 1.84 -13.07
N ASN A 79 20.73 0.71 -13.54
CA ASN A 79 21.10 0.53 -14.94
C ASN A 79 19.87 0.57 -15.85
N PHE A 80 18.73 0.03 -15.41
CA PHE A 80 17.48 0.13 -16.15
C PHE A 80 16.91 1.57 -16.13
N LEU A 81 16.91 2.23 -14.98
CA LEU A 81 16.45 3.62 -14.85
C LEU A 81 17.27 4.58 -15.73
N SER A 82 18.60 4.42 -15.74
CA SER A 82 19.49 5.23 -16.58
C SER A 82 19.28 4.99 -18.08
N ARG A 83 18.96 3.75 -18.51
CA ARG A 83 18.54 3.46 -19.89
C ARG A 83 17.23 4.16 -20.28
N ILE A 84 16.23 4.13 -19.39
CA ILE A 84 14.97 4.86 -19.59
C ILE A 84 15.22 6.35 -19.73
N PHE A 85 16.00 6.94 -18.82
CA PHE A 85 16.24 8.38 -18.78
C PHE A 85 17.10 8.85 -19.97
N ARG A 86 17.98 7.98 -20.49
CA ARG A 86 18.88 8.29 -21.61
C ARG A 86 18.26 8.08 -23.00
N ARG A 87 17.03 7.57 -23.07
CA ARG A 87 16.13 7.56 -24.24
C ARG A 87 16.83 7.29 -25.58
N SER A 88 17.14 6.02 -25.85
CA SER A 88 17.26 5.51 -27.22
C SER A 88 16.04 4.65 -27.53
N THR A 89 15.33 5.05 -28.58
CA THR A 89 14.00 4.63 -29.04
C THR A 89 13.88 3.20 -29.58
N LEU A 90 14.83 2.31 -29.36
CA LEU A 90 14.82 0.97 -29.96
C LEU A 90 15.55 -0.02 -29.07
N ASP A 91 14.88 -0.57 -28.06
CA ASP A 91 15.35 -1.84 -27.49
C ASP A 91 14.18 -2.58 -26.84
N GLU A 92 13.79 -3.70 -27.46
CA GLU A 92 12.87 -4.72 -26.92
C GLU A 92 13.57 -5.44 -25.75
N GLY A 93 13.94 -4.69 -24.71
CA GLY A 93 14.45 -5.26 -23.47
C GLY A 93 13.36 -6.10 -22.79
N PRO A 94 13.73 -7.16 -22.06
CA PRO A 94 12.74 -8.05 -21.45
C PRO A 94 11.81 -7.26 -20.52
N VAL A 95 10.52 -7.21 -20.89
CA VAL A 95 9.41 -6.52 -20.20
C VAL A 95 9.37 -6.80 -18.69
N SER A 96 9.96 -7.91 -18.24
CA SER A 96 10.06 -8.31 -16.83
C SER A 96 10.79 -7.28 -15.95
N ASN A 97 11.87 -6.66 -16.42
CA ASN A 97 12.70 -5.84 -15.54
C ASN A 97 12.02 -4.52 -15.14
N GLY A 98 11.24 -3.93 -16.06
CA GLY A 98 10.46 -2.73 -15.76
C GLY A 98 9.36 -2.99 -14.73
N SER A 99 8.62 -4.10 -14.87
CA SER A 99 7.55 -4.45 -13.93
C SER A 99 8.05 -4.66 -12.49
N VAL A 100 9.24 -5.25 -12.32
CA VAL A 100 9.87 -5.44 -11.01
C VAL A 100 10.31 -4.11 -10.40
N LEU A 101 10.87 -3.19 -11.20
CA LEU A 101 11.25 -1.86 -10.70
C LEU A 101 10.01 -1.08 -10.24
N VAL A 102 8.95 -1.06 -11.04
CA VAL A 102 7.70 -0.37 -10.66
C VAL A 102 7.09 -1.00 -9.41
N MET A 103 7.15 -2.33 -9.26
CA MET A 103 6.72 -3.02 -8.04
C MET A 103 7.51 -2.55 -6.79
N LYS A 104 8.84 -2.39 -6.88
CA LYS A 104 9.67 -1.85 -5.80
C LYS A 104 9.32 -0.40 -5.48
N VAL A 105 9.13 0.44 -6.48
CA VAL A 105 8.71 1.84 -6.31
C VAL A 105 7.34 1.91 -5.63
N CYS A 106 6.37 1.14 -6.10
CA CYS A 106 5.04 1.06 -5.48
C CYS A 106 5.12 0.59 -4.03
N PHE A 107 5.94 -0.42 -3.71
CA PHE A 107 6.14 -0.88 -2.33
C PHE A 107 6.60 0.27 -1.41
N TRP A 108 7.65 0.99 -1.80
CA TRP A 108 8.16 2.11 -1.00
C TRP A 108 7.18 3.28 -0.93
N LEU A 109 6.47 3.55 -2.03
CA LEU A 109 5.42 4.57 -2.06
C LEU A 109 4.26 4.22 -1.11
N ILE A 110 3.81 2.97 -1.10
CA ILE A 110 2.79 2.46 -0.17
C ILE A 110 3.26 2.61 1.28
N CYS A 111 4.47 2.15 1.60
CA CYS A 111 5.05 2.28 2.94
C CYS A 111 5.16 3.74 3.38
N GLY A 112 5.62 4.62 2.49
CA GLY A 112 5.73 6.05 2.74
C GLY A 112 4.36 6.71 2.94
N LEU A 113 3.36 6.36 2.14
CA LEU A 113 2.00 6.90 2.22
C LEU A 113 1.20 6.37 3.41
N ALA A 114 1.52 5.17 3.89
CA ALA A 114 0.90 4.61 5.10
C ALA A 114 1.09 5.52 6.31
N ILE A 115 2.24 6.19 6.41
CA ILE A 115 2.58 7.09 7.54
C ILE A 115 1.61 8.28 7.62
N PRO A 116 1.53 9.19 6.62
CA PRO A 116 0.58 10.30 6.68
C PRO A 116 -0.87 9.80 6.67
N LEU A 117 -1.19 8.67 6.04
CA LEU A 117 -2.54 8.09 6.05
C LEU A 117 -3.00 7.74 7.46
N ILE A 118 -2.19 7.01 8.23
CA ILE A 118 -2.53 6.54 9.58
C ILE A 118 -2.40 7.69 10.58
N LEU A 119 -1.31 8.44 10.52
CA LEU A 119 -1.04 9.50 11.49
C LEU A 119 -2.06 10.63 11.40
N SER A 120 -2.45 11.04 10.18
CA SER A 120 -3.40 12.13 10.01
C SER A 120 -4.76 11.83 10.65
N ILE A 121 -5.31 10.64 10.44
CA ILE A 121 -6.60 10.28 11.01
C ILE A 121 -6.50 10.00 12.51
N ALA A 122 -5.44 9.34 12.98
CA ALA A 122 -5.23 9.10 14.41
C ALA A 122 -5.14 10.42 15.18
N LEU A 123 -4.36 11.39 14.68
CA LEU A 123 -4.25 12.72 15.28
C LEU A 123 -5.56 13.50 15.22
N SER A 124 -6.35 13.33 14.15
CA SER A 124 -7.66 13.99 14.02
C SER A 124 -8.70 13.49 15.03
N MET A 125 -8.49 12.34 15.68
CA MET A 125 -9.39 11.81 16.70
C MET A 125 -9.16 12.44 18.08
N PHE A 126 -8.03 13.12 18.29
CA PHE A 126 -7.73 13.79 19.56
C PHE A 126 -7.93 15.31 19.43
N PRO A 127 -8.36 16.00 20.50
CA PRO A 127 -8.52 17.46 20.51
C PRO A 127 -7.17 18.19 20.66
N LEU A 128 -6.14 17.75 19.93
CA LEU A 128 -4.79 18.34 19.98
C LEU A 128 -4.65 19.58 19.10
N PHE A 129 -5.49 19.69 18.07
CA PHE A 129 -5.44 20.77 17.08
C PHE A 129 -6.78 21.51 17.04
N GLY A 130 -6.73 22.82 16.78
CA GLY A 130 -7.93 23.62 16.50
C GLY A 130 -8.61 23.22 15.19
N THR A 131 -9.75 23.83 14.88
CA THR A 131 -10.62 23.51 13.73
C THR A 131 -9.87 23.48 12.39
N ALA A 132 -8.95 24.42 12.17
CA ALA A 132 -8.14 24.46 10.94
C ALA A 132 -7.21 23.25 10.81
N GLY A 133 -6.57 22.84 11.92
CA GLY A 133 -5.68 21.68 11.94
C GLY A 133 -6.43 20.37 11.73
N GLN A 134 -7.60 20.20 12.36
CA GLN A 134 -8.45 19.02 12.13
C GLN A 134 -8.92 18.92 10.67
N LYS A 135 -9.31 20.05 10.06
CA LYS A 135 -9.69 20.08 8.65
C LYS A 135 -8.51 19.71 7.73
N PHE A 136 -7.31 20.20 8.03
CA PHE A 136 -6.09 19.83 7.30
C PHE A 136 -5.78 18.35 7.43
N LEU A 137 -5.80 17.78 8.64
CA LEU A 137 -5.55 16.36 8.88
C LEU A 137 -6.56 15.46 8.15
N PHE A 138 -7.84 15.83 8.17
CA PHE A 138 -8.87 15.09 7.44
C PHE A 138 -8.65 15.14 5.92
N GLN A 139 -8.25 16.29 5.37
CA GLN A 139 -7.91 16.41 3.95
C GLN A 139 -6.66 15.60 3.59
N LEU A 140 -5.63 15.64 4.45
CA LEU A 140 -4.42 14.86 4.29
C LEU A 140 -4.75 13.36 4.26
N HIS A 141 -5.54 12.87 5.21
CA HIS A 141 -6.03 11.49 5.21
C HIS A 141 -6.74 11.13 3.89
N ARG A 142 -7.65 12.00 3.42
CA ARG A 142 -8.40 11.76 2.17
C ARG A 142 -7.51 11.69 0.94
N TYR A 143 -6.54 12.59 0.79
CA TYR A 143 -5.65 12.55 -0.37
C TYR A 143 -4.62 11.41 -0.28
N SER A 144 -4.10 11.14 0.93
CA SER A 144 -3.21 10.01 1.16
C SER A 144 -3.89 8.66 0.89
N THR A 145 -5.15 8.48 1.28
CA THR A 145 -5.92 7.24 1.02
C THR A 145 -6.13 7.00 -0.47
N LEU A 146 -6.45 8.04 -1.26
CA LEU A 146 -6.59 7.92 -2.71
C LEU A 146 -5.28 7.48 -3.38
N LEU A 147 -4.18 8.17 -3.07
CA LEU A 147 -2.87 7.85 -3.65
C LEU A 147 -2.37 6.48 -3.19
N PHE A 148 -2.60 6.13 -1.91
CA PHE A 148 -2.28 4.83 -1.35
C PHE A 148 -3.06 3.72 -2.06
N ALA A 149 -4.38 3.87 -2.22
CA ALA A 149 -5.22 2.88 -2.86
C ALA A 149 -4.81 2.65 -4.32
N LEU A 150 -4.52 3.71 -5.06
CA LEU A 150 -4.00 3.62 -6.42
C LEU A 150 -2.67 2.84 -6.46
N ALA A 151 -1.71 3.21 -5.62
CA ALA A 151 -0.42 2.52 -5.56
C ALA A 151 -0.57 1.04 -5.17
N ALA A 152 -1.47 0.73 -4.23
CA ALA A 152 -1.77 -0.63 -3.79
C ALA A 152 -2.40 -1.47 -4.91
N ILE A 153 -3.36 -0.93 -5.67
CA ILE A 153 -3.97 -1.62 -6.82
C ILE A 153 -2.90 -1.93 -7.88
N VAL A 154 -2.07 -0.95 -8.24
CA VAL A 154 -0.96 -1.16 -9.19
C VAL A 154 0.01 -2.22 -8.68
N TYR A 155 0.39 -2.18 -7.40
CA TYR A 155 1.27 -3.17 -6.79
C TYR A 155 0.69 -4.59 -6.87
N VAL A 156 -0.56 -4.78 -6.43
CA VAL A 156 -1.23 -6.09 -6.45
C VAL A 156 -1.36 -6.61 -7.88
N TYR A 157 -1.71 -5.75 -8.83
CA TYR A 157 -1.78 -6.10 -10.25
C TYR A 157 -0.41 -6.58 -10.79
N LEU A 158 0.66 -5.84 -10.51
CA LEU A 158 2.02 -6.22 -10.92
C LEU A 158 2.48 -7.54 -10.29
N VAL A 159 2.15 -7.76 -9.02
CA VAL A 159 2.41 -9.04 -8.36
C VAL A 159 1.63 -10.17 -9.05
N ALA A 160 0.35 -9.97 -9.37
CA ALA A 160 -0.45 -11.00 -10.04
C ALA A 160 0.12 -11.39 -11.41
N ILE A 161 0.45 -10.42 -12.26
CA ILE A 161 0.98 -10.70 -13.62
C ILE A 161 2.37 -11.36 -13.57
N THR A 162 3.22 -10.98 -12.60
CA THR A 162 4.57 -11.55 -12.47
C THR A 162 4.52 -12.98 -11.95
N GLN A 163 3.54 -13.34 -11.11
CA GLN A 163 3.31 -14.74 -10.71
C GLN A 163 2.80 -15.58 -11.87
N VAL A 164 1.86 -15.07 -12.68
CA VAL A 164 1.35 -15.78 -13.86
C VAL A 164 2.49 -16.08 -14.85
N LYS A 165 3.35 -15.09 -15.13
CA LYS A 165 4.50 -15.27 -16.04
C LYS A 165 5.54 -16.29 -15.53
N LYS A 166 5.59 -16.56 -14.22
CA LYS A 166 6.52 -17.54 -13.64
C LYS A 166 6.05 -18.99 -13.86
N HIS A 167 4.75 -19.20 -14.08
CA HIS A 167 4.14 -20.52 -14.21
C HIS A 167 3.87 -20.95 -15.66
N ASN A 168 4.06 -20.04 -16.63
CA ASN A 168 4.03 -20.31 -18.07
C ASN A 168 5.45 -20.34 -18.61
#